data_AF-A0A2P4XDM4-F1
#
_entry.id   AF-A0A2P4XDM4-F1
#
_cell.length_a   1.000
_cell.length_b   1.000
_cell.length_c   1.000
_cell.angle_alpha   90.00
_cell.angle_beta   90.00
_cell.angle_gamma   90.00
#
_symmetry.space_group_name_H-M   'P 1'
#
loop_
_entity.id
_entity.type
_entity.pdbx_description
1 polymer ?
#
loop_
_entity_poly.entity_id
_entity_poly.type
_entity_poly.pdbx_seq_one_letter_code
_entity_poly.pdbx_strand_id
1 'polypeptide(L)'
;MDKGFHQKFIQIHTEYISETQAHGNCICVPFISDSSGDMTGVNKGLLIYNVTIPYSSGTTACITQGVLSRFCGNSTTCAKCITRKTKSAMASTAYPSSASFGSVYQQLFSSNDSYTFTTQVERNVHNTIHSSLDGVMGYFQSPADPIFYLHHALIDLLQVIYLKCQVGGENILLSSTDKGSDLRWYSNCLKRFPKKAPYEYYSASDTVAIRGLAFDGKTLVNVWENPNNTLYPFFKDLPSKYADYVDAKDLGNYSYSYAISGGLATLYQNCWKATTMSAANSTVTALMADESEIKYPRDGKQQLDPVIESGTTYDEKVKRWNIALYEAARVVGYEEAAAREQMEMVVCQYQDDCLGGVQDYTPLFRANFNVEGHPRCYTLVEYLKSGDRVIGIPQWKEITNRFLPCAAYKRKVPVSGFEKAISDLKKGFESGKSLDDYVSNKLFASA
;
A
#
# COMPACT_ATOMS: atom_id res chain seq x y z
N MET A 1 0.86 15.82 20.47
CA MET A 1 0.74 17.15 19.83
C MET A 1 0.91 18.29 20.82
N ASP A 2 0.19 18.30 21.95
CA ASP A 2 0.18 19.43 22.90
C ASP A 2 1.56 19.82 23.46
N LYS A 3 2.46 18.85 23.67
CA LYS A 3 3.84 19.10 24.13
C LYS A 3 4.79 19.63 23.04
N GLY A 4 4.31 19.88 21.82
CA GLY A 4 5.12 20.40 20.71
C GLY A 4 6.02 19.38 20.00
N PHE A 5 6.22 18.17 20.55
CA PHE A 5 7.06 17.13 19.93
C PHE A 5 6.64 16.79 18.49
N HIS A 6 5.34 16.62 18.24
CA HIS A 6 4.79 16.28 16.92
C HIS A 6 5.28 17.24 15.83
N GLN A 7 5.31 18.53 16.14
CA GLN A 7 5.77 19.56 15.20
C GLN A 7 7.25 19.36 14.81
N LYS A 8 8.07 18.86 15.72
CA LYS A 8 9.49 18.56 15.46
C LYS A 8 9.69 17.31 14.60
N PHE A 9 8.78 16.33 14.64
CA PHE A 9 8.84 15.20 13.72
C PHE A 9 8.46 15.61 12.27
N ILE A 10 7.50 16.52 12.11
CA ILE A 10 7.18 17.10 10.79
C ILE A 10 8.39 17.85 10.24
N GLN A 11 9.06 18.62 11.10
CA GLN A 11 10.28 19.32 10.72
C GLN A 11 11.37 18.40 10.18
N ILE A 12 11.64 17.29 10.88
CA ILE A 12 12.63 16.28 10.43
C ILE A 12 12.28 15.79 9.02
N HIS A 13 11.02 15.44 8.78
CA HIS A 13 10.59 14.94 7.47
C HIS A 13 10.65 16.01 6.36
N THR A 14 10.33 17.27 6.68
CA THR A 14 10.38 18.37 5.71
C THR A 14 11.79 18.92 5.49
N GLU A 15 12.77 18.53 6.30
CA GLU A 15 14.17 18.90 6.11
C GLU A 15 14.75 18.04 4.98
N TYR A 16 15.29 18.71 3.98
CA TYR A 16 15.66 18.13 2.69
C TYR A 16 16.69 16.99 2.76
N ILE A 17 17.52 16.92 3.80
CA ILE A 17 18.57 15.90 3.95
C ILE A 17 18.04 14.69 4.74
N SER A 18 17.17 14.91 5.73
CA SER A 18 16.42 13.85 6.40
C SER A 18 15.35 13.23 5.49
N GLU A 19 14.73 13.98 4.57
CA GLU A 19 13.88 13.48 3.47
C GLU A 19 14.59 12.36 2.69
N THR A 20 15.83 12.60 2.28
CA THR A 20 16.61 11.68 1.43
C THR A 20 17.15 10.45 2.16
N GLN A 21 17.18 10.48 3.49
CA GLN A 21 17.65 9.37 4.33
C GLN A 21 16.51 8.53 4.91
N ALA A 22 15.25 9.02 4.89
CA ALA A 22 14.14 8.44 5.66
C ALA A 22 12.88 8.07 4.85
N HIS A 23 12.86 8.22 3.52
CA HIS A 23 11.85 7.52 2.72
C HIS A 23 12.14 6.01 2.75
N GLY A 24 11.31 5.28 3.50
CA GLY A 24 11.41 3.82 3.71
C GLY A 24 11.63 3.36 5.15
N ASN A 25 10.74 3.69 6.12
CA ASN A 25 10.39 2.91 7.34
C ASN A 25 9.49 3.72 8.36
N CYS A 26 8.79 3.08 9.32
CA CYS A 26 7.29 3.15 9.43
C CYS A 26 6.60 2.64 10.74
N ILE A 27 5.36 3.08 11.18
CA ILE A 27 4.57 2.47 12.34
C ILE A 27 2.98 2.64 12.40
N CYS A 28 2.14 1.59 12.64
CA CYS A 28 0.63 1.59 12.56
C CYS A 28 -0.04 0.91 13.73
N VAL A 29 -1.14 1.50 14.25
CA VAL A 29 -2.23 0.83 14.99
C VAL A 29 -3.56 1.67 14.92
N PRO A 30 -4.68 1.38 15.63
CA PRO A 30 -6.07 1.47 15.17
C PRO A 30 -6.72 2.88 15.26
N PHE A 31 -5.95 3.91 14.96
CA PHE A 31 -6.26 5.31 15.18
C PHE A 31 -7.32 5.91 14.22
N ILE A 32 -7.68 5.23 13.13
CA ILE A 32 -8.61 5.76 12.12
C ILE A 32 -10.03 5.94 12.69
N SER A 33 -10.47 5.10 13.63
CA SER A 33 -11.76 5.28 14.33
C SER A 33 -11.77 6.53 15.21
N ASP A 34 -10.66 6.78 15.92
CA ASP A 34 -10.56 7.83 16.95
C ASP A 34 -10.17 9.21 16.39
N SER A 35 -9.64 9.24 15.15
CA SER A 35 -9.15 10.47 14.52
C SER A 35 -10.01 10.99 13.37
N SER A 36 -11.05 10.27 12.96
CA SER A 36 -11.78 10.58 11.73
C SER A 36 -13.26 10.19 11.70
N GLY A 37 -13.86 9.72 12.81
CA GLY A 37 -15.17 9.05 12.80
C GLY A 37 -16.32 9.73 12.04
N ASP A 38 -16.34 11.06 11.95
CA ASP A 38 -17.32 11.82 11.16
C ASP A 38 -16.71 12.67 10.02
N MET A 39 -15.37 12.75 9.94
CA MET A 39 -14.59 13.64 9.07
C MET A 39 -15.15 15.07 9.01
N THR A 40 -15.65 15.60 10.12
CA THR A 40 -16.16 16.97 10.18
C THR A 40 -15.03 17.98 10.28
N GLY A 41 -15.16 19.07 9.55
CA GLY A 41 -14.11 20.07 9.46
C GLY A 41 -14.61 21.41 8.95
N VAL A 42 -13.69 22.37 8.88
CA VAL A 42 -13.95 23.75 8.43
C VAL A 42 -13.26 24.04 7.10
N ASN A 43 -13.83 24.96 6.33
CA ASN A 43 -13.26 25.44 5.06
C ASN A 43 -12.12 26.42 5.34
N LYS A 44 -10.94 25.87 5.64
CA LYS A 44 -9.76 26.63 6.03
C LYS A 44 -8.52 25.96 5.45
N GLY A 45 -7.65 26.76 4.81
CA GLY A 45 -6.31 26.31 4.41
C GLY A 45 -5.36 26.19 5.60
N LEU A 46 -4.38 25.31 5.48
CA LEU A 46 -3.40 25.03 6.54
C LEU A 46 -2.02 25.51 6.12
N LEU A 47 -1.31 26.22 6.99
CA LEU A 47 0.06 26.68 6.74
C LEU A 47 1.05 25.90 7.61
N ILE A 48 1.97 25.18 6.99
CA ILE A 48 2.99 24.39 7.68
C ILE A 48 4.34 24.67 7.01
N TYR A 49 5.31 25.19 7.76
CA TYR A 49 6.66 25.51 7.26
C TYR A 49 6.66 26.32 5.94
N ASN A 50 5.87 27.38 5.87
CA ASN A 50 5.66 28.24 4.70
C ASN A 50 5.04 27.56 3.47
N VAL A 51 4.59 26.31 3.60
CA VAL A 51 3.79 25.63 2.57
C VAL A 51 2.31 25.79 2.90
N THR A 52 1.58 26.40 1.97
CA THR A 52 0.12 26.53 2.08
C THR A 52 -0.53 25.28 1.50
N ILE A 53 -1.29 24.58 2.33
CA ILE A 53 -2.09 23.42 1.98
C ILE A 53 -3.54 23.91 1.86
N PRO A 54 -4.06 24.08 0.63
CA PRO A 54 -5.36 24.69 0.40
C PRO A 54 -6.49 23.74 0.83
N TYR A 55 -7.64 24.33 1.16
CA TYR A 55 -8.90 23.58 1.16
C TYR A 55 -9.51 23.66 -0.25
N SER A 56 -10.27 22.63 -0.62
CA SER A 56 -11.02 22.59 -1.87
C SER A 56 -12.45 22.19 -1.56
N SER A 57 -13.39 23.09 -1.86
CA SER A 57 -14.81 22.88 -1.56
C SER A 57 -15.30 21.55 -2.16
N GLY A 58 -15.84 20.68 -1.32
CA GLY A 58 -16.31 19.34 -1.71
C GLY A 58 -15.23 18.25 -1.71
N THR A 59 -13.95 18.60 -1.86
CA THR A 59 -12.85 17.63 -1.95
C THR A 59 -12.05 17.51 -0.65
N THR A 60 -11.59 18.62 -0.07
CA THR A 60 -10.79 18.64 1.17
C THR A 60 -11.33 19.65 2.19
N ALA A 61 -11.19 19.34 3.47
CA ALA A 61 -11.56 20.20 4.60
C ALA A 61 -10.54 20.09 5.74
N CYS A 62 -10.45 21.13 6.56
CA CYS A 62 -9.60 21.10 7.74
C CYS A 62 -10.33 20.39 8.88
N ILE A 63 -9.99 19.13 9.13
CA ILE A 63 -10.67 18.25 10.07
C ILE A 63 -10.33 18.64 11.50
N THR A 64 -11.35 18.93 12.31
CA THR A 64 -11.25 19.52 13.65
C THR A 64 -11.53 18.51 14.77
N GLN A 65 -11.54 17.21 14.46
CA GLN A 65 -11.98 16.17 15.39
C GLN A 65 -10.82 15.41 16.02
N GLY A 66 -11.11 14.80 17.17
CA GLY A 66 -10.18 13.95 17.90
C GLY A 66 -8.85 14.66 18.16
N VAL A 67 -7.75 13.95 17.93
CA VAL A 67 -6.40 14.52 18.13
C VAL A 67 -6.01 15.56 17.08
N LEU A 68 -6.68 15.61 15.92
CA LEU A 68 -6.35 16.58 14.86
C LEU A 68 -6.69 18.01 15.28
N SER A 69 -7.67 18.15 16.19
CA SER A 69 -8.01 19.41 16.86
C SER A 69 -6.85 20.02 17.67
N ARG A 70 -5.83 19.22 17.98
CA ARG A 70 -4.64 19.61 18.77
C ARG A 70 -3.48 20.05 17.89
N PHE A 71 -3.62 20.00 16.57
CA PHE A 71 -2.55 20.40 15.66
C PHE A 71 -2.42 21.92 15.59
N CYS A 72 -1.21 22.45 15.83
CA CYS A 72 -0.96 23.90 15.79
C CYS A 72 -0.16 24.37 14.58
N GLY A 73 0.55 23.49 13.88
CA GLY A 73 1.49 23.88 12.83
C GLY A 73 2.65 24.72 13.37
N ASN A 74 3.39 25.37 12.46
CA ASN A 74 4.47 26.31 12.79
C ASN A 74 3.97 27.77 12.85
N SER A 75 2.69 27.99 13.17
CA SER A 75 2.05 29.31 13.16
C SER A 75 1.66 29.76 14.57
N THR A 76 1.78 31.07 14.85
CA THR A 76 1.44 31.68 16.16
C THR A 76 -0.01 31.47 16.58
N THR A 77 -0.94 31.41 15.63
CA THR A 77 -2.32 30.99 15.90
C THR A 77 -2.44 29.51 15.58
N CYS A 78 -2.69 28.68 16.60
CA CYS A 78 -2.83 27.24 16.45
C CYS A 78 -3.91 26.90 15.42
N ALA A 79 -3.56 26.08 14.42
CA ALA A 79 -4.47 25.71 13.33
C ALA A 79 -5.75 25.00 13.82
N LYS A 80 -5.61 24.15 14.85
CA LYS A 80 -6.61 23.27 15.47
C LYS A 80 -7.33 22.33 14.50
N CYS A 81 -6.65 21.96 13.42
CA CYS A 81 -7.15 21.04 12.42
C CYS A 81 -6.04 20.57 11.47
N ILE A 82 -6.31 19.49 10.75
CA ILE A 82 -5.44 18.96 9.68
C ILE A 82 -6.28 18.80 8.40
N THR A 83 -5.76 19.27 7.27
CA THR A 83 -6.47 19.18 5.98
C THR A 83 -6.48 17.74 5.47
N ARG A 84 -7.66 17.13 5.37
CA ARG A 84 -7.87 15.82 4.74
C ARG A 84 -8.94 15.92 3.67
N LYS A 85 -9.13 14.87 2.87
CA LYS A 85 -10.34 14.72 2.05
C LYS A 85 -11.61 14.82 2.90
N THR A 86 -12.72 15.25 2.31
CA THR A 86 -14.04 15.22 2.95
C THR A 86 -14.57 13.78 3.01
N LYS A 87 -15.57 13.52 3.85
CA LYS A 87 -16.25 12.21 3.89
C LYS A 87 -16.76 11.77 2.51
N SER A 88 -17.39 12.69 1.77
CA SER A 88 -17.91 12.41 0.43
C SER A 88 -16.80 12.10 -0.56
N ALA A 89 -15.71 12.87 -0.54
CA ALA A 89 -14.57 12.66 -1.43
C ALA A 89 -13.83 11.34 -1.11
N MET A 90 -13.71 10.99 0.17
CA MET A 90 -13.16 9.69 0.57
C MET A 90 -14.07 8.54 0.14
N ALA A 91 -15.39 8.66 0.32
CA ALA A 91 -16.33 7.63 -0.10
C ALA A 91 -16.34 7.39 -1.62
N SER A 92 -16.03 8.41 -2.42
CA SER A 92 -15.86 8.30 -3.87
C SER A 92 -14.44 7.94 -4.31
N THR A 93 -13.47 7.83 -3.39
CA THR A 93 -12.10 7.45 -3.72
C THR A 93 -12.03 5.92 -3.79
N ALA A 94 -11.75 5.37 -4.97
CA ALA A 94 -11.55 3.93 -5.10
C ALA A 94 -10.35 3.47 -4.26
N TYR A 95 -10.46 2.29 -3.67
CA TYR A 95 -9.38 1.68 -2.93
C TYR A 95 -8.17 1.45 -3.86
N PRO A 96 -6.94 1.85 -3.49
CA PRO A 96 -5.78 1.70 -4.36
C PRO A 96 -5.52 0.26 -4.81
N SER A 97 -5.47 0.04 -6.12
CA SER A 97 -5.16 -1.29 -6.68
C SER A 97 -3.76 -1.79 -6.32
N SER A 98 -2.82 -0.87 -6.10
CA SER A 98 -1.46 -1.17 -5.62
C SER A 98 -1.44 -1.74 -4.20
N ALA A 99 -2.52 -1.57 -3.43
CA ALA A 99 -2.69 -2.15 -2.10
C ALA A 99 -3.47 -3.49 -2.13
N SER A 100 -3.74 -4.04 -3.32
CA SER A 100 -4.30 -5.39 -3.46
C SER A 100 -3.25 -6.46 -3.15
N PHE A 101 -3.69 -7.62 -2.66
CA PHE A 101 -2.79 -8.73 -2.30
C PHE A 101 -1.83 -9.12 -3.45
N GLY A 102 -2.37 -9.29 -4.67
CA GLY A 102 -1.56 -9.67 -5.83
C GLY A 102 -0.54 -8.61 -6.25
N SER A 103 -0.88 -7.33 -6.14
CA SER A 103 0.06 -6.25 -6.46
C SER A 103 1.10 -6.05 -5.37
N VAL A 104 0.74 -6.17 -4.09
CA VAL A 104 1.69 -6.13 -2.97
C VAL A 104 2.66 -7.32 -3.06
N TYR A 105 2.17 -8.53 -3.39
CA TYR A 105 3.04 -9.67 -3.65
C TYR A 105 4.10 -9.32 -4.70
N GLN A 106 3.70 -8.70 -5.82
CA GLN A 106 4.61 -8.37 -6.90
C GLN A 106 5.63 -7.30 -6.48
N GLN A 107 5.23 -6.31 -5.69
CA GLN A 107 6.14 -5.32 -5.14
C GLN A 107 7.21 -5.94 -4.23
N LEU A 108 6.84 -6.97 -3.45
CA LEU A 108 7.77 -7.65 -2.54
C LEU A 108 8.68 -8.66 -3.25
N PHE A 109 8.13 -9.45 -4.16
CA PHE A 109 8.72 -10.73 -4.55
C PHE A 109 9.01 -10.87 -6.05
N SER A 110 8.84 -9.82 -6.86
CA SER A 110 9.23 -9.84 -8.27
C SER A 110 10.74 -9.76 -8.49
N SER A 111 11.50 -9.29 -7.49
CA SER A 111 12.96 -9.26 -7.50
C SER A 111 13.52 -9.70 -6.14
N ASN A 112 14.82 -9.97 -6.11
CA ASN A 112 15.58 -10.26 -4.91
C ASN A 112 16.57 -9.16 -4.54
N ASP A 113 16.59 -8.01 -5.21
CA ASP A 113 17.47 -6.90 -4.87
C ASP A 113 16.74 -5.76 -4.15
N SER A 114 17.45 -5.10 -3.23
CA SER A 114 16.91 -4.03 -2.40
C SER A 114 16.48 -2.80 -3.18
N TYR A 115 17.15 -2.48 -4.29
CA TYR A 115 16.80 -1.32 -5.11
C TYR A 115 15.46 -1.50 -5.81
N THR A 116 15.24 -2.65 -6.46
CA THR A 116 13.98 -2.96 -7.14
C THR A 116 12.86 -3.08 -6.12
N PHE A 117 13.08 -3.79 -5.00
CA PHE A 117 12.10 -3.90 -3.92
C PHE A 117 11.65 -2.53 -3.40
N THR A 118 12.59 -1.68 -2.96
CA THR A 118 12.26 -0.37 -2.39
C THR A 118 11.59 0.53 -3.43
N THR A 119 12.09 0.54 -4.66
CA THR A 119 11.49 1.31 -5.77
C THR A 119 10.06 0.86 -6.07
N GLN A 120 9.79 -0.45 -6.08
CA GLN A 120 8.44 -0.97 -6.34
C GLN A 120 7.49 -0.61 -5.20
N VAL A 121 7.89 -0.76 -3.94
CA VAL A 121 7.03 -0.41 -2.79
C VAL A 121 6.78 1.11 -2.75
N GLU A 122 7.83 1.92 -2.92
CA GLU A 122 7.75 3.39 -2.93
C GLU A 122 6.80 3.89 -4.04
N ARG A 123 7.03 3.44 -5.28
CA ARG A 123 6.24 3.86 -6.45
C ARG A 123 4.89 3.18 -6.58
N ASN A 124 4.45 2.37 -5.62
CA ASN A 124 3.14 1.75 -5.67
C ASN A 124 2.39 2.00 -4.38
N VAL A 125 2.34 1.04 -3.45
CA VAL A 125 1.47 1.15 -2.28
C VAL A 125 1.81 2.38 -1.42
N HIS A 126 3.09 2.77 -1.32
CA HIS A 126 3.49 3.97 -0.59
C HIS A 126 2.92 5.26 -1.25
N ASN A 127 3.36 5.58 -2.47
CA ASN A 127 2.97 6.83 -3.14
C ASN A 127 1.48 6.88 -3.48
N THR A 128 0.87 5.75 -3.82
CA THR A 128 -0.55 5.72 -4.19
C THR A 128 -1.43 6.05 -2.99
N ILE A 129 -1.13 5.52 -1.80
CA ILE A 129 -1.91 5.87 -0.60
C ILE A 129 -1.74 7.35 -0.24
N HIS A 130 -0.52 7.90 -0.31
CA HIS A 130 -0.31 9.34 -0.13
C HIS A 130 -1.14 10.16 -1.13
N SER A 131 -1.08 9.82 -2.41
CA SER A 131 -1.82 10.50 -3.48
C SER A 131 -3.34 10.36 -3.33
N SER A 132 -3.82 9.18 -2.94
CA SER A 132 -5.24 8.89 -2.74
C SER A 132 -5.82 9.53 -1.48
N LEU A 133 -5.03 9.68 -0.40
CA LEU A 133 -5.49 10.38 0.80
C LEU A 133 -5.55 11.90 0.61
N ASP A 134 -4.64 12.46 -0.21
CA ASP A 134 -4.60 13.88 -0.57
C ASP A 134 -4.60 14.79 0.69
N GLY A 135 -4.98 16.06 0.56
CA GLY A 135 -4.88 17.01 1.68
C GLY A 135 -3.43 17.11 2.12
N VAL A 136 -3.15 17.04 3.42
CA VAL A 136 -1.76 17.08 3.91
C VAL A 136 -0.94 15.85 3.46
N MET A 137 -1.57 14.69 3.24
CA MET A 137 -0.87 13.49 2.75
C MET A 137 -0.32 13.64 1.33
N GLY A 138 -0.85 14.61 0.56
CA GLY A 138 -0.37 14.99 -0.77
C GLY A 138 0.85 15.92 -0.76
N TYR A 139 1.43 16.24 0.40
CA TYR A 139 2.59 17.13 0.56
C TYR A 139 3.69 16.48 1.41
N PHE A 140 4.91 17.03 1.35
CA PHE A 140 5.99 16.67 2.27
C PHE A 140 5.70 17.00 3.73
N GLN A 141 4.68 17.81 4.01
CA GLN A 141 4.20 18.05 5.37
C GLN A 141 3.27 16.92 5.87
N SER A 142 3.14 15.82 5.12
CA SER A 142 2.30 14.66 5.43
C SER A 142 2.40 14.12 6.87
N PRO A 143 3.57 14.13 7.57
CA PRO A 143 3.62 13.71 8.99
C PRO A 143 2.82 14.60 9.94
N ALA A 144 2.33 15.75 9.49
CA ALA A 144 1.39 16.55 10.25
C ALA A 144 0.12 15.75 10.54
N ASP A 145 -0.30 14.92 9.58
CA ASP A 145 -1.36 13.95 9.73
C ASP A 145 -0.83 12.68 10.42
N PRO A 146 -1.37 12.26 11.58
CA PRO A 146 -0.90 11.04 12.21
C PRO A 146 -1.15 9.76 11.38
N ILE A 147 -2.05 9.79 10.38
CA ILE A 147 -2.18 8.69 9.39
C ILE A 147 -0.87 8.49 8.62
N PHE A 148 0.00 9.48 8.52
CA PHE A 148 1.34 9.30 7.95
C PHE A 148 2.09 8.16 8.58
N TYR A 149 2.23 8.16 9.91
CA TYR A 149 2.99 7.14 10.62
C TYR A 149 2.36 5.77 10.36
N LEU A 150 1.02 5.73 10.44
CA LEU A 150 0.21 4.55 10.16
C LEU A 150 0.46 3.99 8.77
N HIS A 151 0.27 4.81 7.75
CA HIS A 151 0.52 4.40 6.37
C HIS A 151 1.95 3.91 6.23
N HIS A 152 2.90 4.67 6.78
CA HIS A 152 4.27 4.25 6.78
C HIS A 152 4.34 2.87 7.41
N ALA A 153 3.84 2.55 8.61
CA ALA A 153 3.89 1.19 9.22
C ALA A 153 3.89 -0.02 8.32
N LEU A 154 2.95 0.03 7.39
CA LEU A 154 2.68 -1.02 6.45
C LEU A 154 3.94 -1.22 5.60
N ILE A 155 4.57 -0.15 5.15
CA ILE A 155 5.80 -0.13 4.37
C ILE A 155 7.00 -0.75 5.13
N ASP A 156 7.19 -0.55 6.44
CA ASP A 156 8.25 -1.29 7.20
C ASP A 156 7.85 -2.72 7.45
N LEU A 157 6.58 -2.99 7.73
CA LEU A 157 6.13 -4.37 7.79
C LEU A 157 6.38 -5.10 6.46
N LEU A 158 6.22 -4.43 5.32
CA LEU A 158 6.59 -4.96 4.01
C LEU A 158 8.11 -5.22 3.90
N GLN A 159 8.97 -4.34 4.44
CA GLN A 159 10.40 -4.60 4.58
C GLN A 159 10.73 -5.77 5.51
N VAL A 160 10.04 -5.90 6.65
CA VAL A 160 10.20 -7.01 7.59
C VAL A 160 9.82 -8.33 6.93
N ILE A 161 8.69 -8.37 6.21
CA ILE A 161 8.27 -9.53 5.42
C ILE A 161 9.34 -9.88 4.38
N TYR A 162 9.78 -8.89 3.61
CA TYR A 162 10.78 -9.07 2.57
C TYR A 162 12.10 -9.63 3.15
N LEU A 163 12.65 -8.98 4.19
CA LEU A 163 13.89 -9.39 4.83
C LEU A 163 13.79 -10.82 5.40
N LYS A 164 12.71 -11.12 6.14
CA LYS A 164 12.45 -12.47 6.68
C LYS A 164 12.49 -13.52 5.58
N CYS A 165 11.86 -13.22 4.45
CA CYS A 165 11.82 -14.13 3.32
C CYS A 165 13.19 -14.28 2.65
N GLN A 166 13.94 -13.19 2.46
CA GLN A 166 15.31 -13.24 1.91
C GLN A 166 16.29 -14.03 2.77
N VAL A 167 16.20 -13.85 4.10
CA VAL A 167 17.08 -14.51 5.06
C VAL A 167 16.68 -15.98 5.29
N GLY A 168 15.41 -16.32 5.05
CA GLY A 168 14.92 -17.70 5.08
C GLY A 168 14.50 -18.18 6.48
N GLY A 169 14.33 -17.28 7.45
CA GLY A 169 13.93 -17.65 8.81
C GLY A 169 13.62 -16.45 9.70
N GLU A 170 12.73 -16.66 10.66
CA GLU A 170 12.26 -15.63 11.62
C GLU A 170 13.27 -15.43 12.76
N ASN A 171 13.99 -16.49 13.11
CA ASN A 171 14.94 -16.54 14.22
C ASN A 171 16.37 -16.14 13.81
N ILE A 172 16.55 -15.69 12.56
CA ILE A 172 17.86 -15.32 12.03
C ILE A 172 18.03 -13.82 12.21
N LEU A 173 19.07 -13.43 12.95
CA LEU A 173 19.55 -12.06 13.07
C LEU A 173 20.90 -11.96 12.37
N LEU A 174 21.03 -10.95 11.51
CA LEU A 174 22.25 -10.70 10.75
C LEU A 174 23.20 -9.79 11.53
N SER A 175 24.51 -10.01 11.40
CA SER A 175 25.49 -9.05 11.91
C SER A 175 25.43 -7.73 11.12
N SER A 176 25.89 -6.62 11.71
CA SER A 176 25.99 -5.33 11.00
C SER A 176 26.76 -5.43 9.67
N THR A 177 27.82 -6.27 9.63
CA THR A 177 28.60 -6.53 8.42
C THR A 177 27.78 -7.26 7.36
N ASP A 178 27.00 -8.28 7.74
CA ASP A 178 26.16 -9.04 6.79
C ASP A 178 25.00 -8.18 6.27
N LYS A 179 24.42 -7.35 7.13
CA LYS A 179 23.40 -6.35 6.74
C LYS A 179 23.94 -5.39 5.69
N GLY A 180 25.20 -4.95 5.84
CA GLY A 180 25.83 -3.97 4.97
C GLY A 180 26.52 -4.51 3.69
N SER A 181 26.55 -5.83 3.48
CA SER A 181 27.31 -6.45 2.39
C SER A 181 26.48 -7.23 1.37
N ASP A 182 25.19 -7.46 1.64
CA ASP A 182 24.30 -8.22 0.75
C ASP A 182 23.32 -7.29 0.00
N LEU A 183 23.36 -7.40 -1.34
CA LEU A 183 22.56 -6.57 -2.25
C LEU A 183 21.05 -6.77 -2.08
N ARG A 184 20.63 -7.88 -1.47
CA ARG A 184 19.22 -8.20 -1.29
C ARG A 184 18.51 -7.23 -0.38
N TRP A 185 19.17 -6.67 0.64
CA TRP A 185 18.57 -5.73 1.61
C TRP A 185 19.39 -4.46 1.84
N TYR A 186 20.55 -4.32 1.17
CA TYR A 186 21.36 -3.12 1.20
C TYR A 186 21.93 -2.80 -0.19
N SER A 187 21.91 -1.54 -0.62
CA SER A 187 22.56 -1.10 -1.85
C SER A 187 23.11 0.30 -1.70
N ASN A 188 24.26 0.56 -2.34
CA ASN A 188 24.82 1.90 -2.40
C ASN A 188 24.03 2.75 -3.40
N CYS A 189 23.73 3.99 -3.05
CA CYS A 189 23.11 4.96 -3.94
C CYS A 189 23.93 6.27 -3.96
N LEU A 190 23.86 7.02 -5.06
CA LEU A 190 24.52 8.32 -5.13
C LEU A 190 23.96 9.24 -4.04
N LYS A 191 24.85 9.98 -3.37
CA LYS A 191 24.42 11.10 -2.53
C LYS A 191 23.79 12.17 -3.44
N ARG A 192 22.65 12.73 -3.04
CA ARG A 192 21.88 13.72 -3.83
C ARG A 192 22.68 14.98 -4.17
N PHE A 193 23.66 15.35 -3.32
CA PHE A 193 24.59 16.46 -3.57
C PHE A 193 26.05 15.97 -3.49
N PRO A 194 26.55 15.29 -4.53
CA PRO A 194 27.94 14.85 -4.53
C PRO A 194 28.85 16.08 -4.64
N LYS A 195 29.74 16.29 -3.66
CA LYS A 195 30.48 17.56 -3.56
C LYS A 195 31.61 17.71 -4.59
N LYS A 196 31.98 16.63 -5.31
CA LYS A 196 32.86 16.60 -6.50
C LYS A 196 32.99 15.18 -7.04
N ALA A 197 33.59 15.01 -8.23
CA ALA A 197 33.99 13.71 -8.75
C ALA A 197 35.26 13.19 -8.03
N PRO A 198 35.39 11.87 -7.80
CA PRO A 198 34.40 10.83 -8.06
C PRO A 198 33.15 11.02 -7.20
N TYR A 199 31.97 10.80 -7.79
CA TYR A 199 30.70 11.01 -7.11
C TYR A 199 30.64 10.23 -5.80
N GLU A 200 30.18 10.88 -4.72
CA GLU A 200 30.03 10.24 -3.43
C GLU A 200 28.78 9.36 -3.39
N TYR A 201 28.91 8.16 -2.84
CA TYR A 201 27.82 7.22 -2.62
C TYR A 201 27.57 7.04 -1.12
N TYR A 202 26.33 6.75 -0.76
CA TYR A 202 26.04 6.23 0.57
C TYR A 202 26.65 4.85 0.74
N SER A 203 27.24 4.62 1.92
CA SER A 203 27.86 3.35 2.31
C SER A 203 27.19 2.77 3.56
N ALA A 204 27.36 1.46 3.78
CA ALA A 204 26.74 0.74 4.89
C ALA A 204 27.19 1.27 6.27
N SER A 205 28.40 1.83 6.32
CA SER A 205 29.00 2.45 7.50
C SER A 205 28.65 3.93 7.65
N ASP A 206 27.93 4.53 6.69
CA ASP A 206 27.49 5.91 6.80
C ASP A 206 26.54 6.06 7.98
N THR A 207 26.69 7.18 8.68
CA THR A 207 25.87 7.51 9.84
C THR A 207 24.57 8.15 9.39
N VAL A 208 23.45 7.64 9.93
CA VAL A 208 22.11 8.21 9.73
C VAL A 208 22.00 9.51 10.51
N ALA A 209 21.70 10.61 9.80
CA ALA A 209 21.51 11.91 10.43
C ALA A 209 20.02 12.18 10.62
N ILE A 210 19.62 12.44 11.87
CA ILE A 210 18.25 12.80 12.20
C ILE A 210 18.25 14.30 12.45
N ARG A 211 18.02 15.09 11.41
CA ARG A 211 18.25 16.53 11.45
C ARG A 211 17.01 17.26 11.94
N GLY A 212 17.19 18.09 12.96
CA GLY A 212 16.14 18.94 13.47
C GLY A 212 16.70 20.30 13.88
N LEU A 213 15.82 21.28 14.10
CA LEU A 213 16.26 22.55 14.68
C LEU A 213 16.53 22.37 16.17
N ALA A 214 17.63 22.96 16.62
CA ALA A 214 17.96 23.13 18.02
C ALA A 214 16.91 24.01 18.75
N PHE A 215 17.12 24.22 20.05
CA PHE A 215 16.22 25.00 20.89
C PHE A 215 16.09 26.47 20.44
N ASP A 216 17.09 27.01 19.75
CA ASP A 216 17.09 28.35 19.18
C ASP A 216 16.16 28.53 17.96
N GLY A 217 15.59 27.43 17.44
CA GLY A 217 14.72 27.44 16.27
C GLY A 217 15.42 27.86 14.97
N LYS A 218 16.75 27.82 14.90
CA LYS A 218 17.54 28.28 13.73
C LYS A 218 18.68 27.33 13.38
N THR A 219 19.37 26.77 14.36
CA THR A 219 20.53 25.91 14.13
C THR A 219 20.08 24.49 13.81
N LEU A 220 20.54 23.94 12.68
CA LEU A 220 20.36 22.53 12.35
C LEU A 220 21.35 21.68 13.15
N VAL A 221 20.82 20.66 13.82
CA VAL A 221 21.61 19.72 14.62
C VAL A 221 21.20 18.29 14.30
N ASN A 222 22.13 17.36 14.48
CA ASN A 222 21.79 15.95 14.55
C ASN A 222 21.16 15.67 15.92
N VAL A 223 19.91 15.24 15.92
CA VAL A 223 19.07 15.17 17.12
C VAL A 223 19.66 14.25 18.18
N TRP A 224 20.21 13.11 17.78
CA TRP A 224 20.77 12.13 18.71
C TRP A 224 22.16 12.49 19.25
N GLU A 225 22.82 13.52 18.70
CA GLU A 225 24.11 14.03 19.20
C GLU A 225 23.96 15.21 20.17
N ASN A 226 22.77 15.81 20.26
CA ASN A 226 22.55 17.03 21.02
C ASN A 226 21.59 16.79 22.20
N PRO A 227 22.11 16.61 23.44
CA PRO A 227 21.29 16.39 24.64
C PRO A 227 20.27 17.51 24.94
N ASN A 228 20.51 18.72 24.45
CA ASN A 228 19.61 19.86 24.65
C ASN A 228 18.48 19.91 23.61
N ASN A 229 18.52 19.03 22.60
CA ASN A 229 17.42 18.90 21.66
C ASN A 229 16.24 18.18 22.35
N THR A 230 15.05 18.76 22.23
CA THR A 230 13.81 18.22 22.80
C THR A 230 13.48 16.80 22.31
N LEU A 231 13.97 16.40 21.13
CA LEU A 231 13.79 15.06 20.58
C LEU A 231 14.90 14.07 20.96
N TYR A 232 16.01 14.53 21.55
CA TYR A 232 17.15 13.69 21.93
C TYR A 232 16.77 12.40 22.68
N PRO A 233 15.85 12.42 23.67
CA PRO A 233 15.49 11.21 24.40
C PRO A 233 14.91 10.07 23.55
N PHE A 234 14.36 10.37 22.36
CA PHE A 234 13.77 9.37 21.47
C PHE A 234 14.77 8.74 20.51
N PHE A 235 15.93 9.36 20.29
CA PHE A 235 16.88 8.94 19.25
C PHE A 235 18.27 8.61 19.78
N LYS A 236 18.62 9.00 21.02
CA LYS A 236 19.98 8.87 21.58
C LYS A 236 20.50 7.43 21.69
N ASP A 237 19.63 6.43 21.83
CA ASP A 237 20.03 5.02 21.97
C ASP A 237 19.70 4.18 20.72
N LEU A 238 19.31 4.83 19.61
CA LEU A 238 19.16 4.14 18.33
C LEU A 238 20.54 3.88 17.71
N PRO A 239 20.67 2.84 16.86
CA PRO A 239 21.88 2.63 16.09
C PRO A 239 22.22 3.85 15.23
N SER A 240 23.50 4.08 14.98
CA SER A 240 23.94 5.24 14.20
C SER A 240 24.22 4.92 12.74
N LYS A 241 24.51 3.66 12.38
CA LYS A 241 24.87 3.28 11.00
C LYS A 241 23.66 2.85 10.20
N TYR A 242 23.69 3.12 8.90
CA TYR A 242 22.62 2.73 7.98
C TYR A 242 22.33 1.22 8.00
N ALA A 243 23.37 0.39 7.95
CA ALA A 243 23.22 -1.06 7.96
C ALA A 243 22.49 -1.59 9.20
N ASP A 244 22.54 -0.89 10.32
CA ASP A 244 21.93 -1.34 11.57
C ASP A 244 20.40 -1.17 11.56
N TYR A 245 19.85 -0.34 10.65
CA TYR A 245 18.40 -0.13 10.48
C TYR A 245 17.70 -1.15 9.57
N VAL A 246 18.44 -2.11 9.01
CA VAL A 246 17.87 -3.10 8.06
C VAL A 246 16.81 -3.98 8.72
N ASP A 247 17.01 -4.36 9.98
CA ASP A 247 16.13 -5.28 10.72
C ASP A 247 15.55 -4.61 11.97
N ALA A 248 14.23 -4.44 12.00
CA ALA A 248 13.49 -3.86 13.11
C ALA A 248 13.64 -4.65 14.43
N LYS A 249 14.02 -5.93 14.37
CA LYS A 249 14.28 -6.76 15.55
C LYS A 249 15.63 -6.49 16.21
N ASP A 250 16.52 -5.73 15.56
CA ASP A 250 17.90 -5.49 16.00
C ASP A 250 18.24 -3.99 16.08
N LEU A 251 17.35 -3.23 16.73
CA LEU A 251 17.49 -1.80 17.06
C LEU A 251 17.79 -1.57 18.55
N GLY A 252 18.25 -2.59 19.27
CA GLY A 252 18.53 -2.53 20.71
C GLY A 252 17.26 -2.37 21.55
N ASN A 253 17.22 -1.37 22.43
CA ASN A 253 16.05 -1.11 23.29
C ASN A 253 14.80 -0.66 22.51
N TYR A 254 14.98 -0.29 21.25
CA TYR A 254 13.90 0.12 20.35
C TYR A 254 13.47 -0.99 19.40
N SER A 255 14.00 -2.21 19.52
CA SER A 255 13.56 -3.32 18.69
C SER A 255 12.07 -3.62 18.87
N TYR A 256 11.38 -3.96 17.79
CA TYR A 256 9.94 -4.22 17.80
C TYR A 256 9.52 -5.30 16.80
N SER A 257 8.27 -5.74 16.92
CA SER A 257 7.61 -6.64 15.98
C SER A 257 6.13 -6.25 15.82
N TYR A 258 5.42 -6.91 14.92
CA TYR A 258 4.07 -6.54 14.51
C TYR A 258 3.02 -7.58 14.93
N ALA A 259 1.79 -7.11 15.14
CA ALA A 259 0.61 -7.94 15.00
C ALA A 259 0.14 -7.89 13.54
N ILE A 260 -0.01 -9.05 12.90
CA ILE A 260 -0.31 -9.16 11.47
C ILE A 260 -1.42 -10.16 11.20
N SER A 261 -2.29 -9.85 10.26
CA SER A 261 -3.43 -10.69 9.87
C SER A 261 -3.61 -10.76 8.35
N GLY A 262 -4.52 -11.62 7.91
CA GLY A 262 -5.01 -11.68 6.52
C GLY A 262 -3.90 -11.87 5.47
N GLY A 263 -3.93 -11.02 4.44
CA GLY A 263 -2.97 -11.07 3.33
C GLY A 263 -1.51 -10.86 3.76
N LEU A 264 -1.26 -9.96 4.70
CA LEU A 264 0.10 -9.66 5.20
C LEU A 264 0.67 -10.83 5.99
N ALA A 265 -0.14 -11.46 6.85
CA ALA A 265 0.24 -12.70 7.53
C ALA A 265 0.55 -13.82 6.53
N THR A 266 -0.25 -13.94 5.45
CA THR A 266 -0.01 -14.93 4.39
C THR A 266 1.34 -14.71 3.70
N LEU A 267 1.67 -13.46 3.36
CA LEU A 267 2.96 -13.08 2.76
C LEU A 267 4.12 -13.38 3.72
N TYR A 268 4.00 -13.00 4.99
CA TYR A 268 4.99 -13.26 6.02
C TYR A 268 5.28 -14.76 6.18
N GLN A 269 4.24 -15.58 6.37
CA GLN A 269 4.39 -17.00 6.66
C GLN A 269 4.89 -17.80 5.44
N ASN A 270 4.42 -17.47 4.23
CA ASN A 270 4.63 -18.31 3.05
C ASN A 270 5.63 -17.74 2.04
N CYS A 271 6.06 -16.47 2.17
CA CYS A 271 7.02 -15.83 1.28
C CYS A 271 6.63 -15.99 -0.21
N TRP A 272 7.56 -16.39 -1.08
CA TRP A 272 7.30 -16.64 -2.51
C TRP A 272 6.23 -17.70 -2.78
N LYS A 273 5.84 -18.50 -1.79
CA LYS A 273 4.76 -19.49 -1.90
C LYS A 273 3.38 -18.93 -1.52
N ALA A 274 3.27 -17.64 -1.21
CA ALA A 274 2.01 -17.01 -0.77
C ALA A 274 0.88 -17.06 -1.82
N THR A 275 1.19 -17.24 -3.09
CA THR A 275 0.22 -17.36 -4.19
C THR A 275 -0.02 -18.80 -4.65
N THR A 276 0.56 -19.79 -3.98
CA THR A 276 0.43 -21.20 -4.39
C THR A 276 -0.54 -21.96 -3.48
N MET A 277 -0.93 -23.17 -3.91
CA MET A 277 -1.79 -24.05 -3.10
C MET A 277 -1.26 -24.34 -1.69
N SER A 278 0.05 -24.33 -1.46
CA SER A 278 0.58 -24.57 -0.10
C SER A 278 0.12 -23.51 0.89
N ALA A 279 -0.02 -22.26 0.46
CA ALA A 279 -0.50 -21.17 1.31
C ALA A 279 -1.99 -21.27 1.65
N ALA A 280 -2.78 -22.03 0.87
CA ALA A 280 -4.19 -22.29 1.18
C ALA A 280 -4.36 -23.21 2.39
N ASN A 281 -3.38 -24.09 2.64
CA ASN A 281 -3.42 -25.08 3.72
C ASN A 281 -2.74 -24.57 5.01
N SER A 282 -1.83 -23.60 4.90
CA SER A 282 -1.11 -23.00 6.04
C SER A 282 -2.04 -22.34 7.06
N THR A 283 -3.24 -21.90 6.68
CA THR A 283 -4.24 -21.35 7.63
C THR A 283 -4.86 -22.39 8.55
N VAL A 284 -4.92 -23.67 8.13
CA VAL A 284 -5.33 -24.76 9.03
C VAL A 284 -4.22 -25.04 10.05
N THR A 285 -2.95 -24.97 9.63
CA THR A 285 -1.80 -25.13 10.53
C THR A 285 -1.70 -23.97 11.53
N ALA A 286 -2.04 -22.75 11.15
CA ALA A 286 -2.11 -21.61 12.08
C ALA A 286 -3.28 -21.71 13.07
N LEU A 287 -4.45 -22.23 12.66
CA LEU A 287 -5.56 -22.57 13.58
C LEU A 287 -5.22 -23.75 14.51
N MET A 288 -4.34 -24.66 14.07
CA MET A 288 -3.85 -25.80 14.87
C MET A 288 -2.57 -25.45 15.66
N ALA A 289 -2.03 -24.24 15.50
CA ALA A 289 -0.93 -23.71 16.29
C ALA A 289 -1.45 -22.95 17.54
N ASP A 290 -2.71 -23.17 17.91
CA ASP A 290 -3.19 -22.85 19.24
C ASP A 290 -2.64 -23.90 20.23
N GLU A 291 -2.07 -23.41 21.34
CA GLU A 291 -1.40 -24.15 22.43
C GLU A 291 0.04 -24.66 22.24
N SER A 292 0.83 -24.25 21.23
CA SER A 292 2.28 -24.43 21.36
C SER A 292 2.86 -23.35 22.26
N GLU A 293 2.95 -23.68 23.56
CA GLU A 293 3.75 -23.08 24.62
C GLU A 293 4.39 -21.72 24.28
N ILE A 294 4.12 -20.71 25.12
CA ILE A 294 5.03 -19.59 25.34
C ILE A 294 6.39 -20.20 25.66
N LYS A 295 7.25 -20.39 24.65
CA LYS A 295 8.62 -20.80 24.82
C LYS A 295 9.35 -19.58 25.35
N TYR A 296 9.35 -19.45 26.67
CA TYR A 296 10.29 -18.58 27.35
C TYR A 296 11.70 -18.98 26.88
N PRO A 297 12.46 -18.07 26.24
CA PRO A 297 13.81 -18.39 25.81
C PRO A 297 14.62 -18.81 27.03
N ARG A 298 15.29 -19.96 26.96
CA ARG A 298 16.20 -20.48 28.00
C ARG A 298 17.45 -19.61 28.19
N ASP A 299 17.56 -18.47 27.51
CA ASP A 299 18.78 -17.66 27.45
C ASP A 299 18.55 -16.13 27.57
N GLY A 300 17.43 -15.70 28.17
CA GLY A 300 17.23 -14.31 28.61
C GLY A 300 17.09 -13.24 27.51
N LYS A 301 17.26 -13.57 26.22
CA LYS A 301 16.90 -12.69 25.10
C LYS A 301 15.50 -13.06 24.61
N GLN A 302 14.51 -12.23 24.93
CA GLN A 302 13.16 -12.37 24.42
C GLN A 302 13.18 -12.25 22.90
N GLN A 303 12.79 -13.32 22.21
CA GLN A 303 12.72 -13.32 20.75
C GLN A 303 11.51 -12.48 20.31
N LEU A 304 11.75 -11.50 19.45
CA LEU A 304 10.72 -10.60 18.92
C LEU A 304 10.06 -11.22 17.68
N ASP A 305 9.11 -12.11 17.91
CA ASP A 305 8.32 -12.74 16.86
C ASP A 305 6.99 -11.99 16.66
N PRO A 306 6.46 -11.89 15.43
CA PRO A 306 5.19 -11.23 15.19
C PRO A 306 4.03 -12.06 15.73
N VAL A 307 2.99 -11.36 16.17
CA VAL A 307 1.72 -11.97 16.56
C VAL A 307 0.90 -12.21 15.29
N ILE A 308 0.63 -13.47 14.97
CA ILE A 308 -0.24 -13.82 13.84
C ILE A 308 -1.69 -13.87 14.31
N GLU A 309 -2.48 -12.94 13.80
CA GLU A 309 -3.91 -12.88 14.05
C GLU A 309 -4.71 -13.55 12.92
N SER A 310 -5.90 -14.03 13.27
CA SER A 310 -6.81 -14.62 12.28
C SER A 310 -7.27 -13.57 11.26
N GLY A 311 -7.17 -13.91 9.98
CA GLY A 311 -7.74 -13.10 8.90
C GLY A 311 -9.27 -13.16 8.86
N THR A 312 -9.87 -12.24 8.13
CA THR A 312 -11.32 -12.23 7.87
C THR A 312 -11.71 -13.25 6.80
N THR A 313 -13.01 -13.54 6.69
CA THR A 313 -13.53 -14.35 5.57
C THR A 313 -13.30 -13.70 4.21
N TYR A 314 -13.17 -12.36 4.17
CA TYR A 314 -12.85 -11.63 2.95
C TYR A 314 -11.38 -11.82 2.57
N ASP A 315 -10.45 -11.76 3.54
CA ASP A 315 -9.03 -12.03 3.30
C ASP A 315 -8.82 -13.42 2.72
N GLU A 316 -9.52 -14.43 3.25
CA GLU A 316 -9.49 -15.80 2.74
C GLU A 316 -10.01 -15.90 1.30
N LYS A 317 -11.07 -15.17 0.94
CA LYS A 317 -11.58 -15.13 -0.44
C LYS A 317 -10.56 -14.50 -1.39
N VAL A 318 -9.94 -13.38 -1.00
CA VAL A 318 -8.93 -12.70 -1.81
C VAL A 318 -7.69 -13.58 -1.99
N LYS A 319 -7.22 -14.23 -0.91
CA LYS A 319 -6.11 -15.19 -0.98
C LYS A 319 -6.41 -16.32 -1.95
N ARG A 320 -7.54 -17.02 -1.78
CA ARG A 320 -7.93 -18.15 -2.65
C ARG A 320 -8.16 -17.72 -4.10
N TRP A 321 -8.68 -16.52 -4.32
CA TRP A 321 -8.82 -15.95 -5.66
C TRP A 321 -7.47 -15.78 -6.36
N ASN A 322 -6.48 -15.19 -5.68
CA ASN A 322 -5.13 -15.02 -6.24
C ASN A 322 -4.47 -16.37 -6.51
N ILE A 323 -4.60 -17.34 -5.60
CA ILE A 323 -4.13 -18.72 -5.81
C ILE A 323 -4.80 -19.34 -7.03
N ALA A 324 -6.12 -19.24 -7.17
CA ALA A 324 -6.85 -19.80 -8.30
C ALA A 324 -6.41 -19.21 -9.64
N LEU A 325 -6.15 -17.90 -9.70
CA LEU A 325 -5.65 -17.23 -10.90
C LEU A 325 -4.22 -17.67 -11.23
N TYR A 326 -3.34 -17.71 -10.23
CA TYR A 326 -1.97 -18.19 -10.39
C TYR A 326 -1.94 -19.62 -10.92
N GLU A 327 -2.65 -20.55 -10.27
CA GLU A 327 -2.67 -21.95 -10.68
C GLU A 327 -3.36 -22.14 -12.05
N ALA A 328 -4.41 -21.37 -12.36
CA ALA A 328 -5.03 -21.39 -13.69
C ALA A 328 -4.04 -20.93 -14.79
N ALA A 329 -3.21 -19.92 -14.51
CA ALA A 329 -2.14 -19.52 -15.41
C ALA A 329 -1.08 -20.62 -15.57
N ARG A 330 -0.70 -21.29 -14.48
CA ARG A 330 0.25 -22.43 -14.50
C ARG A 330 -0.28 -23.58 -15.35
N VAL A 331 -1.57 -23.92 -15.24
CA VAL A 331 -2.22 -25.00 -16.00
C VAL A 331 -2.17 -24.75 -17.51
N VAL A 332 -2.27 -23.50 -17.96
CA VAL A 332 -2.17 -23.16 -19.39
C VAL A 332 -0.75 -22.98 -19.90
N GLY A 333 0.25 -23.25 -19.05
CA GLY A 333 1.66 -23.33 -19.44
C GLY A 333 2.50 -22.09 -19.11
N TYR A 334 1.98 -21.10 -18.39
CA TYR A 334 2.81 -19.96 -17.96
C TYR A 334 3.85 -20.39 -16.94
N GLU A 335 5.09 -19.93 -17.10
CA GLU A 335 6.13 -20.03 -16.08
C GLU A 335 5.77 -19.26 -14.81
N GLU A 336 6.46 -19.55 -13.70
CA GLU A 336 6.11 -19.04 -12.38
C GLU A 336 6.02 -17.50 -12.28
N ALA A 337 6.96 -16.77 -12.90
CA ALA A 337 6.93 -15.31 -12.93
C ALA A 337 5.79 -14.80 -13.82
N ALA A 338 5.66 -15.35 -15.03
CA ALA A 338 4.62 -14.98 -15.98
C ALA A 338 3.20 -15.29 -15.46
N ALA A 339 3.02 -16.39 -14.73
CA ALA A 339 1.76 -16.77 -14.09
C ALA A 339 1.33 -15.74 -13.03
N ARG A 340 2.29 -15.17 -12.28
CA ARG A 340 2.02 -14.10 -11.31
C ARG A 340 1.75 -12.76 -12.00
N GLU A 341 2.37 -12.49 -13.14
CA GLU A 341 2.01 -11.32 -13.97
C GLU A 341 0.58 -11.45 -14.51
N GLN A 342 0.19 -12.63 -15.00
CA GLN A 342 -1.18 -12.92 -15.44
C GLN A 342 -2.20 -12.75 -14.30
N MET A 343 -1.88 -13.25 -13.12
CA MET A 343 -2.67 -13.03 -11.90
C MET A 343 -2.82 -11.54 -11.60
N GLU A 344 -1.72 -10.77 -11.56
CA GLU A 344 -1.77 -9.33 -11.27
C GLU A 344 -2.59 -8.56 -12.30
N MET A 345 -2.43 -8.86 -13.60
CA MET A 345 -3.22 -8.24 -14.66
C MET A 345 -4.73 -8.45 -14.46
N VAL A 346 -5.15 -9.65 -14.04
CA VAL A 346 -6.56 -9.90 -13.70
C VAL A 346 -6.99 -9.07 -12.49
N VAL A 347 -6.16 -8.96 -11.44
CA VAL A 347 -6.49 -8.16 -10.25
C VAL A 347 -6.64 -6.67 -10.61
N CYS A 348 -5.71 -6.13 -11.40
CA CYS A 348 -5.78 -4.73 -11.85
C CYS A 348 -7.00 -4.49 -12.77
N GLN A 349 -7.30 -5.41 -13.69
CA GLN A 349 -8.48 -5.29 -14.55
C GLN A 349 -9.79 -5.41 -13.76
N TYR A 350 -9.85 -6.28 -12.75
CA TYR A 350 -11.00 -6.36 -11.84
C TYR A 350 -11.20 -5.05 -11.09
N GLN A 351 -10.12 -4.41 -10.63
CA GLN A 351 -10.23 -3.08 -10.03
C GLN A 351 -10.86 -2.08 -11.01
N ASP A 352 -10.35 -2.05 -12.25
CA ASP A 352 -10.82 -1.12 -13.27
C ASP A 352 -12.30 -1.31 -13.58
N ASP A 353 -12.71 -2.56 -13.79
CA ASP A 353 -14.07 -2.91 -14.21
C ASP A 353 -15.10 -2.83 -13.06
N CYS A 354 -14.68 -3.08 -11.81
CA CYS A 354 -15.61 -3.44 -10.73
C CYS A 354 -15.49 -2.59 -9.46
N LEU A 355 -14.36 -1.94 -9.23
CA LEU A 355 -14.08 -1.23 -7.97
C LEU A 355 -13.83 0.28 -8.17
N GLY A 356 -14.21 0.83 -9.32
CA GLY A 356 -14.18 2.27 -9.58
C GLY A 356 -12.90 2.76 -10.26
N GLY A 357 -12.19 1.90 -10.98
CA GLY A 357 -11.04 2.30 -11.80
C GLY A 357 -9.69 2.03 -11.14
N VAL A 358 -8.65 1.99 -11.97
CA VAL A 358 -7.25 2.13 -11.52
C VAL A 358 -6.84 3.60 -11.59
N GLN A 359 -6.35 4.15 -10.48
CA GLN A 359 -6.00 5.58 -10.38
C GLN A 359 -4.52 5.80 -10.69
N ASP A 360 -4.25 6.89 -11.42
CA ASP A 360 -2.90 7.45 -11.52
C ASP A 360 -2.63 8.45 -10.40
N TYR A 361 -1.38 8.89 -10.26
CA TYR A 361 -1.02 9.97 -9.36
C TYR A 361 -1.71 11.28 -9.73
N THR A 362 -2.23 11.97 -8.71
CA THR A 362 -2.79 13.32 -8.90
C THR A 362 -1.72 14.29 -9.40
N PRO A 363 -2.07 15.29 -10.24
CA PRO A 363 -1.11 16.30 -10.68
C PRO A 363 -0.43 17.04 -9.51
N LEU A 364 -1.19 17.26 -8.43
CA LEU A 364 -0.67 17.86 -7.20
C LEU A 364 0.43 17.00 -6.57
N PHE A 365 0.18 15.69 -6.42
CA PHE A 365 1.15 14.77 -5.82
C PHE A 365 2.42 14.67 -6.67
N ARG A 366 2.28 14.61 -8.01
CA ARG A 366 3.42 14.63 -8.94
C ARG A 366 4.27 15.88 -8.79
N ALA A 367 3.63 17.05 -8.73
CA ALA A 367 4.32 18.33 -8.58
C ALA A 367 5.06 18.42 -7.23
N ASN A 368 4.44 17.92 -6.16
CA ASN A 368 5.02 17.99 -4.83
C ASN A 368 6.17 16.99 -4.65
N PHE A 369 5.99 15.73 -5.04
CA PHE A 369 6.97 14.66 -4.79
C PHE A 369 7.91 14.39 -5.98
N ASN A 370 7.78 15.15 -7.07
CA ASN A 370 8.56 14.99 -8.30
C ASN A 370 8.55 13.54 -8.84
N VAL A 371 7.36 12.92 -8.84
CA VAL A 371 7.18 11.52 -9.25
C VAL A 371 6.89 11.41 -10.74
N GLU A 372 7.77 10.70 -11.44
CA GLU A 372 7.62 10.32 -12.85
C GLU A 372 7.01 8.92 -13.00
N GLY A 373 6.44 8.64 -14.18
CA GLY A 373 5.80 7.35 -14.48
C GLY A 373 4.44 7.18 -13.81
N HIS A 374 3.92 5.95 -13.80
CA HIS A 374 2.58 5.63 -13.31
C HIS A 374 2.62 4.48 -12.31
N PRO A 375 1.62 4.34 -11.42
CA PRO A 375 1.42 3.14 -10.64
C PRO A 375 1.34 1.90 -11.54
N ARG A 376 1.77 0.75 -11.01
CA ARG A 376 1.89 -0.50 -11.77
C ARG A 376 0.57 -0.97 -12.36
N CYS A 377 -0.51 -1.02 -11.55
CA CYS A 377 -1.81 -1.42 -12.06
C CYS A 377 -2.39 -0.45 -13.10
N TYR A 378 -2.13 0.85 -12.98
CA TYR A 378 -2.52 1.82 -14.00
C TYR A 378 -1.84 1.48 -15.33
N THR A 379 -0.51 1.28 -15.29
CA THR A 379 0.29 0.89 -16.45
C THR A 379 -0.19 -0.42 -17.08
N LEU A 380 -0.47 -1.45 -16.27
CA LEU A 380 -0.93 -2.74 -16.77
C LEU A 380 -2.29 -2.63 -17.47
N VAL A 381 -3.24 -1.89 -16.90
CA VAL A 381 -4.55 -1.70 -17.51
C VAL A 381 -4.46 -0.90 -18.81
N GLU A 382 -3.60 0.11 -18.88
CA GLU A 382 -3.39 0.83 -20.14
C GLU A 382 -2.81 -0.08 -21.23
N TYR A 383 -1.89 -0.99 -20.89
CA TYR A 383 -1.41 -2.01 -21.83
C TYR A 383 -2.47 -3.03 -22.24
N LEU A 384 -3.41 -3.37 -21.35
CA LEU A 384 -4.54 -4.23 -21.69
C LEU A 384 -5.52 -3.51 -22.62
N LYS A 385 -5.73 -2.20 -22.44
CA LYS A 385 -6.59 -1.36 -23.30
C LYS A 385 -5.98 -1.12 -24.68
N SER A 386 -4.67 -0.90 -24.77
CA SER A 386 -3.95 -0.73 -26.04
C SER A 386 -3.80 -2.04 -26.82
N GLY A 387 -3.87 -3.18 -26.13
CA GLY A 387 -3.63 -4.50 -26.71
C GLY A 387 -2.15 -4.93 -26.68
N ASP A 388 -1.27 -4.14 -26.06
CA ASP A 388 0.16 -4.48 -25.87
C ASP A 388 0.35 -5.68 -24.92
N ARG A 389 -0.63 -5.91 -24.04
CA ARG A 389 -0.69 -7.09 -23.18
C ARG A 389 -2.07 -7.75 -23.25
N VAL A 390 -2.12 -9.05 -22.98
CA VAL A 390 -3.34 -9.86 -22.96
C VAL A 390 -3.35 -10.75 -21.73
N ILE A 391 -4.52 -10.87 -21.10
CA ILE A 391 -4.78 -11.88 -20.08
C ILE A 391 -5.03 -13.22 -20.78
N GLY A 392 -4.09 -14.14 -20.67
CA GLY A 392 -4.14 -15.47 -21.26
C GLY A 392 -4.81 -16.54 -20.40
N ILE A 393 -5.26 -16.21 -19.18
CA ILE A 393 -6.01 -17.12 -18.31
C ILE A 393 -7.42 -17.32 -18.90
N PRO A 394 -7.81 -18.54 -19.34
CA PRO A 394 -9.14 -18.79 -19.87
C PRO A 394 -10.21 -18.57 -18.81
N GLN A 395 -11.32 -17.93 -19.18
CA GLN A 395 -12.48 -17.72 -18.30
C GLN A 395 -12.12 -16.99 -16.98
N TRP A 396 -11.07 -16.15 -16.99
CA TRP A 396 -10.62 -15.45 -15.79
C TRP A 396 -11.72 -14.60 -15.14
N LYS A 397 -12.65 -14.05 -15.93
CA LYS A 397 -13.81 -13.31 -15.43
C LYS A 397 -14.75 -14.21 -14.63
N GLU A 398 -15.03 -15.42 -15.11
CA GLU A 398 -15.81 -16.41 -14.38
C GLU A 398 -15.09 -16.91 -13.12
N ILE A 399 -13.77 -17.13 -13.18
CA ILE A 399 -12.97 -17.49 -12.01
C ILE A 399 -13.09 -16.38 -10.96
N THR A 400 -12.83 -15.14 -11.33
CA THR A 400 -12.92 -13.98 -10.44
C THR A 400 -14.33 -13.84 -9.83
N ASN A 401 -15.37 -13.94 -10.65
CA ASN A 401 -16.75 -13.75 -10.20
C ASN A 401 -17.23 -14.84 -9.21
N ARG A 402 -16.54 -16.00 -9.11
CA ARG A 402 -16.79 -17.01 -8.06
C ARG A 402 -16.31 -16.58 -6.67
N PHE A 403 -15.25 -15.77 -6.61
CA PHE A 403 -14.67 -15.31 -5.35
C PHE A 403 -15.17 -13.91 -4.99
N LEU A 404 -15.09 -13.00 -5.96
CA LEU A 404 -15.41 -11.59 -5.84
C LEU A 404 -16.41 -11.20 -6.95
N PRO A 405 -17.72 -11.16 -6.65
CA PRO A 405 -18.73 -10.85 -7.63
C PRO A 405 -18.51 -9.48 -8.30
N CYS A 406 -18.78 -9.40 -9.59
CA CYS A 406 -18.76 -8.15 -10.34
C CYS A 406 -19.92 -8.08 -11.34
N ALA A 407 -20.66 -6.97 -11.31
CA ALA A 407 -21.79 -6.76 -12.21
C ALA A 407 -21.36 -6.76 -13.68
N ALA A 408 -20.18 -6.22 -13.99
CA ALA A 408 -19.63 -6.19 -15.34
C ALA A 408 -19.27 -7.59 -15.90
N TYR A 409 -19.07 -8.59 -15.02
CA TYR A 409 -18.68 -9.95 -15.40
C TYR A 409 -19.85 -10.93 -15.43
N LYS A 410 -21.06 -10.48 -15.08
CA LYS A 410 -22.25 -11.29 -15.30
C LYS A 410 -22.37 -11.56 -16.79
N ARG A 411 -22.50 -12.85 -17.16
CA ARG A 411 -22.91 -13.21 -18.51
C ARG A 411 -24.20 -12.44 -18.80
N LYS A 412 -24.19 -11.61 -19.84
CA LYS A 412 -25.44 -11.34 -20.56
C LYS A 412 -25.87 -12.71 -21.04
N VAL A 413 -26.84 -13.32 -20.36
CA VAL A 413 -27.56 -14.45 -20.93
C VAL A 413 -27.99 -13.93 -22.30
N PRO A 414 -27.52 -14.52 -23.42
CA PRO A 414 -28.12 -14.20 -24.69
C PRO A 414 -29.58 -14.54 -24.46
N VAL A 415 -30.45 -13.53 -24.42
CA VAL A 415 -31.89 -13.75 -24.48
C VAL A 415 -32.03 -14.70 -25.65
N SER A 416 -32.39 -15.95 -25.35
CA SER A 416 -32.39 -16.97 -26.38
C SER A 416 -33.27 -16.43 -27.51
N GLY A 417 -32.94 -16.73 -28.78
CA GLY A 417 -33.83 -16.32 -29.89
C GLY A 417 -35.29 -16.70 -29.62
N PHE A 418 -35.49 -17.72 -28.78
CA PHE A 418 -36.75 -18.16 -28.21
C PHE A 418 -37.41 -17.17 -27.22
N GLU A 419 -36.70 -16.63 -26.23
CA GLU A 419 -37.25 -15.62 -25.31
C GLU A 419 -37.56 -14.29 -26.00
N LYS A 420 -36.74 -13.90 -27.00
CA LYS A 420 -37.04 -12.74 -27.84
C LYS A 420 -38.28 -13.00 -28.70
N ALA A 421 -38.39 -14.18 -29.31
CA ALA A 421 -39.57 -14.59 -30.07
C ALA A 421 -40.84 -14.66 -29.19
N ILE A 422 -40.74 -15.13 -27.93
CA ILE A 422 -41.87 -15.16 -26.99
C ILE A 422 -42.28 -13.75 -26.55
N SER A 423 -41.32 -12.85 -26.33
CA SER A 423 -41.58 -11.45 -25.99
C SER A 423 -42.27 -10.72 -27.16
N ASP A 424 -41.80 -10.96 -28.38
CA ASP A 424 -42.40 -10.38 -29.60
C ASP A 424 -43.79 -10.99 -29.89
N LEU A 425 -43.99 -12.29 -29.62
CA LEU A 425 -45.31 -12.93 -29.69
C LEU A 425 -46.29 -12.31 -28.67
N LYS A 426 -45.86 -12.12 -27.42
CA LYS A 426 -46.69 -11.50 -26.37
C LYS A 426 -47.11 -10.09 -26.73
N LYS A 427 -46.19 -9.28 -27.26
CA LYS A 427 -46.51 -7.93 -27.78
C LYS A 427 -47.49 -7.97 -28.97
N GLY A 428 -47.39 -8.99 -29.82
CA GLY A 428 -48.34 -9.22 -30.91
C GLY A 428 -49.76 -9.49 -30.41
N PHE A 429 -49.91 -10.34 -29.40
CA PHE A 429 -51.19 -10.66 -28.76
C PHE A 429 -51.81 -9.48 -28.00
N GLU A 430 -50.99 -8.67 -27.33
CA GLU A 430 -51.45 -7.43 -26.67
C GLU A 430 -51.89 -6.35 -27.68
N SER A 431 -51.43 -6.42 -28.93
CA SER A 431 -51.80 -5.51 -30.02
C SER A 431 -52.99 -5.99 -30.88
N GLY A 432 -53.62 -7.11 -30.54
CA GLY A 432 -54.85 -7.60 -31.19
C GLY A 432 -54.68 -8.19 -32.59
N LYS A 433 -53.48 -8.63 -32.98
CA LYS A 433 -53.25 -9.28 -34.28
C LYS A 433 -53.49 -10.79 -34.22
N SER A 434 -54.23 -11.32 -35.20
CA SER A 434 -54.54 -12.74 -35.36
C SER A 434 -53.31 -13.56 -35.78
N LEU A 435 -53.28 -14.84 -35.38
CA LEU A 435 -52.21 -15.81 -35.67
C LEU A 435 -51.93 -15.99 -37.18
N ASP A 436 -52.91 -15.67 -38.03
CA ASP A 436 -52.84 -15.84 -39.49
C ASP A 436 -51.90 -14.84 -40.19
N ASP A 437 -51.64 -13.67 -39.59
CA ASP A 437 -50.76 -12.64 -40.19
C ASP A 437 -49.27 -13.03 -40.17
N TYR A 438 -48.87 -13.96 -39.30
CA TYR A 438 -47.46 -14.35 -39.14
C TYR A 438 -47.02 -15.50 -40.08
N VAL A 439 -47.96 -16.31 -40.57
CA VAL A 439 -47.64 -17.48 -41.42
C VAL A 439 -47.47 -17.08 -42.89
N SER A 440 -48.16 -16.04 -43.36
CA SER A 440 -48.10 -15.61 -44.77
C SER A 440 -46.81 -14.88 -45.17
N ASN A 441 -46.05 -14.32 -44.23
CA ASN A 441 -44.87 -13.49 -44.55
C ASN A 441 -43.52 -14.23 -44.56
N LYS A 442 -43.49 -15.56 -44.42
CA LYS A 442 -42.25 -16.36 -44.50
C LYS A 442 -42.13 -17.29 -45.72
N LEU A 443 -43.14 -17.34 -46.59
CA LEU A 443 -43.13 -18.23 -47.77
C LEU A 443 -42.77 -17.54 -49.10
N PHE A 444 -42.54 -16.23 -49.13
CA PHE A 444 -42.25 -15.49 -50.38
C PHE A 444 -40.92 -14.71 -50.41
N ALA A 445 -39.97 -15.02 -49.52
CA ALA A 445 -38.63 -14.42 -49.54
C ALA A 445 -37.52 -15.49 -49.68
N SER A 446 -37.71 -16.43 -50.62
CA SER A 446 -36.60 -17.17 -51.22
C SER A 446 -37.04 -17.74 -52.59
N ALA A 447 -36.93 -16.91 -53.62
CA ALA A 447 -36.78 -17.32 -55.02
C ALA A 447 -35.87 -16.30 -55.71
#